data_AF-A0A0F9ABL9-F1
#
_entry.id   AF-A0A0F9ABL9-F1
#
_cell.length_a   1.000
_cell.length_b   1.000
_cell.length_c   1.000
_cell.angle_alpha   90.00
_cell.angle_beta   90.00
_cell.angle_gamma   90.00
#
_symmetry.space_group_name_H-M   'P 1'
#
loop_
_entity.id
_entity.type
_entity.pdbx_description
1 polymer ?
#
loop_
_entity_poly.entity_id
_entity_poly.type
_entity_poly.pdbx_seq_one_letter_code
_entity_poly.pdbx_strand_id
1 'polypeptide(L)'
;MAVHVKGNFGDLLDPRFREITAEQGKLHEDVIPVLYGMPGATQPMRDTERYSEVSGLVRAGQFTGSIDYATFFQGFDTTATYVEFAQGIQIERTLIEYDQKNIIEERPRALARSMFRRRQNDGTRFLRNAFSVDTFFHNRSEGVALCSNSHTTTTGASTAAGFDNLATGAFSTTQLSTVQIQAADFRDLQAEPIEVVLDTIIAPIDLYETVWETVS
;
A
#
# COMPACT_ATOMS: atom_id res chain seq x y z
N MET A 1 -23.81 -42.79 18.86
CA MET A 1 -22.47 -42.67 19.48
C MET A 1 -21.43 -42.86 18.39
N ALA A 2 -20.77 -41.79 17.95
CA ALA A 2 -19.63 -41.95 17.05
C ALA A 2 -18.43 -42.43 17.89
N VAL A 3 -17.92 -43.63 17.59
CA VAL A 3 -16.70 -44.17 18.20
C VAL A 3 -15.52 -43.52 17.48
N HIS A 4 -14.73 -42.75 18.21
CA HIS A 4 -13.58 -42.02 17.65
C HIS A 4 -12.29 -42.79 17.91
N VAL A 5 -11.61 -43.20 16.83
CA VAL A 5 -10.29 -43.87 16.84
C VAL A 5 -9.17 -42.89 16.52
N LYS A 6 -7.95 -43.19 16.99
CA LYS A 6 -6.74 -42.33 16.91
C LYS A 6 -6.41 -41.75 15.51
N GLY A 7 -6.91 -42.34 14.43
CA GLY A 7 -6.68 -41.88 13.05
C GLY A 7 -7.44 -40.61 12.66
N ASN A 8 -8.60 -40.32 13.28
CA ASN A 8 -9.48 -39.21 12.89
C ASN A 8 -9.24 -37.94 13.74
N PHE A 9 -8.01 -37.78 14.22
CA PHE A 9 -7.63 -36.73 15.16
C PHE A 9 -7.57 -35.33 14.52
N GLY A 10 -7.07 -35.24 13.29
CA GLY A 10 -7.01 -33.98 12.54
C GLY A 10 -8.41 -33.44 12.21
N ASP A 11 -9.32 -34.32 11.80
CA ASP A 11 -10.68 -33.95 11.37
C ASP A 11 -11.55 -33.32 12.47
N LEU A 12 -11.26 -33.62 13.75
CA LEU A 12 -12.02 -33.04 14.88
C LEU A 12 -11.54 -31.63 15.26
N LEU A 13 -10.25 -31.35 15.05
CA LEU A 13 -9.65 -30.06 15.40
C LEU A 13 -9.75 -29.04 14.26
N ASP A 14 -9.78 -29.51 13.01
CA ASP A 14 -9.83 -28.66 11.82
C ASP A 14 -11.05 -27.71 11.79
N PRO A 15 -12.31 -28.13 12.05
CA PRO A 15 -13.44 -27.22 12.10
C PRO A 15 -13.31 -26.12 13.16
N ARG A 16 -12.81 -26.48 14.35
CA ARG A 16 -12.65 -25.55 15.47
C ARG A 16 -11.51 -24.56 15.24
N PHE A 17 -10.42 -25.00 14.63
CA PHE A 17 -9.32 -24.11 14.27
C PHE A 17 -9.71 -23.14 13.17
N ARG A 18 -10.48 -23.59 12.17
CA ARG A 18 -11.05 -22.70 11.14
C ARG A 18 -11.95 -21.63 11.75
N GLU A 19 -12.82 -22.00 12.68
CA GLU A 19 -13.69 -21.05 13.39
C GLU A 19 -12.89 -20.01 14.18
N ILE A 20 -11.93 -20.45 15.00
CA ILE A 20 -11.06 -19.55 15.78
C ILE A 20 -10.31 -18.59 14.86
N THR A 21 -9.74 -19.09 13.76
CA THR A 21 -9.02 -18.25 12.80
C THR A 21 -9.95 -17.24 12.11
N ALA A 22 -11.17 -17.64 11.74
CA ALA A 22 -12.16 -16.76 11.13
C ALA A 22 -12.67 -15.67 12.10
N GLU A 23 -12.85 -16.00 13.38
CA GLU A 23 -13.22 -15.03 14.42
C GLU A 23 -12.11 -14.00 14.66
N GLN A 24 -10.85 -14.43 14.73
CA GLN A 24 -9.73 -13.51 14.92
C GLN A 24 -9.57 -12.52 13.77
N GLY A 25 -9.90 -12.92 12.54
CA GLY A 25 -9.88 -12.02 11.38
C GLY A 25 -10.86 -10.84 11.51
N LYS A 26 -11.90 -10.95 12.35
CA LYS A 26 -12.94 -9.91 12.54
C LYS A 26 -12.68 -9.00 13.74
N LEU A 27 -11.80 -9.39 14.65
CA LEU A 27 -11.56 -8.66 15.92
C LEU A 27 -10.61 -7.47 15.77
N HIS A 28 -9.85 -7.41 14.68
CA HIS A 28 -8.85 -6.38 14.47
C HIS A 28 -9.31 -5.40 13.39
N GLU A 29 -9.17 -4.12 13.69
CA GLU A 29 -9.43 -3.04 12.73
C GLU A 29 -8.48 -3.17 11.54
N ASP A 30 -9.05 -3.20 10.34
CA ASP A 30 -8.31 -3.31 9.09
C ASP A 30 -8.13 -1.90 8.50
N VAL A 31 -6.89 -1.43 8.42
CA VAL A 31 -6.57 -0.10 7.90
C VAL A 31 -6.38 -0.10 6.38
N ILE A 32 -6.22 -1.27 5.76
CA ILE A 32 -6.01 -1.39 4.31
C ILE A 32 -7.20 -0.83 3.51
N PRO A 33 -8.47 -1.11 3.86
CA PRO A 33 -9.62 -0.51 3.18
C PRO A 33 -9.64 1.02 3.26
N VAL A 34 -9.19 1.60 4.38
CA VAL A 34 -9.10 3.06 4.55
C VAL A 34 -8.06 3.65 3.61
N LEU A 35 -6.92 2.97 3.42
CA LEU A 35 -5.82 3.46 2.59
C LEU A 35 -6.07 3.33 1.08
N TYR A 36 -6.72 2.25 0.63
CA TYR A 36 -6.81 1.94 -0.78
C TYR A 36 -8.20 2.04 -1.38
N GLY A 37 -9.24 2.31 -0.57
CA GLY A 37 -10.62 2.37 -1.04
C GLY A 37 -11.06 1.11 -1.79
N MET A 38 -10.41 -0.03 -1.53
CA MET A 38 -10.50 -1.21 -2.40
C MET A 38 -11.90 -1.82 -2.34
N PRO A 39 -12.61 -1.96 -3.48
CA PRO A 39 -13.54 -3.06 -3.62
C PRO A 39 -12.70 -4.35 -3.54
N GLY A 40 -13.15 -5.33 -2.74
CA GLY A 40 -12.43 -6.60 -2.57
C GLY A 40 -12.05 -7.22 -3.91
N ALA A 41 -10.90 -7.93 -3.96
CA ALA A 41 -10.29 -8.44 -5.17
C ALA A 41 -11.30 -9.17 -6.09
N THR A 42 -11.81 -8.46 -7.10
CA THR A 42 -12.70 -8.99 -8.15
C THR A 42 -11.95 -9.44 -9.40
N GLN A 43 -10.64 -9.21 -9.47
CA GLN A 43 -9.83 -9.64 -10.60
C GLN A 43 -9.30 -11.06 -10.38
N PRO A 44 -9.34 -11.95 -11.40
CA PRO A 44 -8.73 -13.26 -11.30
C PRO A 44 -7.23 -13.12 -10.99
N MET A 45 -6.72 -13.95 -10.08
CA MET A 45 -5.33 -13.93 -9.63
C MET A 45 -4.40 -14.15 -10.83
N ARG A 46 -3.77 -13.08 -11.32
CA ARG A 46 -2.68 -13.13 -12.30
C ARG A 46 -1.37 -13.16 -11.52
N ASP A 47 -0.34 -13.85 -12.01
CA ASP A 47 0.96 -13.87 -11.31
C ASP A 47 1.63 -12.48 -11.31
N THR A 48 1.37 -11.70 -12.36
CA THR A 48 1.86 -10.33 -12.52
C THR A 48 0.84 -9.42 -13.20
N GLU A 49 0.87 -8.15 -12.83
CA GLU A 49 0.11 -7.07 -13.46
C GLU A 49 1.04 -5.93 -13.85
N ARG A 50 0.84 -5.35 -15.03
CA ARG A 50 1.62 -4.18 -15.49
C ARG A 50 0.69 -3.00 -15.68
N TYR A 51 1.06 -1.91 -15.03
CA TYR A 51 0.43 -0.60 -15.13
C TYR A 51 1.37 0.28 -15.94
N SER A 52 0.88 0.81 -17.06
CA SER A 52 1.66 1.67 -17.95
C SER A 52 1.07 3.07 -17.91
N GLU A 53 1.92 4.05 -17.66
CA GLU A 53 1.53 5.46 -17.70
C GLU A 53 1.54 5.96 -19.15
N VAL A 54 0.61 6.86 -19.45
CA VAL A 54 0.59 7.62 -20.70
C VAL A 54 0.56 9.10 -20.32
N SER A 55 1.37 9.88 -21.01
CA SER A 55 1.47 11.33 -20.82
C SER A 55 0.14 12.05 -21.05
N GLY A 56 -0.01 13.25 -20.48
CA GLY A 56 -1.00 14.23 -20.93
C GLY A 56 -0.66 14.81 -22.31
N LEU A 57 -1.45 15.79 -22.74
CA LEU A 57 -1.20 16.59 -23.94
C LEU A 57 -0.70 17.97 -23.54
N VAL A 58 0.27 18.50 -24.31
CA VAL A 58 0.72 19.88 -24.20
C VAL A 58 -0.43 20.87 -24.34
N ARG A 59 -0.29 22.03 -23.70
CA ARG A 59 -1.23 23.13 -23.81
C ARG A 59 -1.35 23.61 -25.26
N ALA A 60 -2.58 23.86 -25.69
CA ALA A 60 -2.84 24.42 -27.01
C ALA A 60 -2.14 25.79 -27.18
N GLY A 61 -1.31 25.88 -28.22
CA GLY A 61 -0.63 27.10 -28.62
C GLY A 61 -1.56 28.12 -29.29
N GLN A 62 -1.03 29.32 -29.55
CA GLN A 62 -1.73 30.32 -30.34
C GLN A 62 -1.82 29.86 -31.80
N PHE A 63 -3.00 29.95 -32.39
CA PHE A 63 -3.17 29.66 -33.82
C PHE A 63 -2.43 30.69 -34.68
N THR A 64 -1.49 30.23 -35.49
CA THR A 64 -0.66 31.07 -36.39
C THR A 64 -0.99 30.89 -37.88
N GLY A 65 -2.07 30.16 -38.18
CA GLY A 65 -2.45 29.80 -39.56
C GLY A 65 -2.16 28.34 -39.94
N SER A 66 -1.52 27.57 -39.06
CA SER A 66 -1.37 26.12 -39.13
C SER A 66 -1.85 25.46 -37.83
N ILE A 67 -2.30 24.21 -37.93
CA ILE A 67 -2.72 23.41 -36.77
C ILE A 67 -1.53 22.55 -36.32
N ASP A 68 -1.11 22.71 -35.07
CA ASP A 68 -0.14 21.84 -34.43
C ASP A 68 -0.85 20.65 -33.78
N TYR A 69 -0.35 19.44 -34.03
CA TYR A 69 -0.92 18.21 -33.48
C TYR A 69 -0.11 17.77 -32.27
N ALA A 70 -0.77 17.68 -31.11
CA ALA A 70 -0.17 17.15 -29.90
C ALA A 70 -0.09 15.61 -29.95
N THR A 71 0.95 15.05 -29.34
CA THR A 71 1.19 13.60 -29.29
C THR A 71 1.29 13.10 -27.86
N PHE A 72 0.82 11.89 -27.63
CA PHE A 72 1.03 11.18 -26.37
C PHE A 72 2.40 10.51 -26.36
N PHE A 73 3.04 10.48 -25.19
CA PHE A 73 4.26 9.71 -24.93
C PHE A 73 3.98 8.60 -23.91
N GLN A 74 4.69 7.49 -24.03
CA GLN A 74 4.68 6.44 -23.03
C GLN A 74 5.46 6.90 -21.78
N GLY A 75 4.83 6.78 -20.62
CA GLY A 75 5.42 7.08 -19.33
C GLY A 75 6.16 5.88 -18.73
N PHE A 76 6.27 5.84 -17.41
CA PHE A 76 6.89 4.73 -16.71
C PHE A 76 5.94 3.53 -16.57
N ASP A 77 6.52 2.36 -16.41
CA ASP A 77 5.81 1.12 -16.15
C ASP A 77 6.02 0.68 -14.71
N THR A 78 4.93 0.27 -14.06
CA THR A 78 4.96 -0.41 -12.77
C THR A 78 4.45 -1.83 -12.94
N THR A 79 5.30 -2.81 -12.63
CA THR A 79 4.93 -4.23 -12.65
C THR A 79 4.71 -4.71 -11.22
N ALA A 80 3.48 -5.05 -10.85
CA ALA A 80 3.15 -5.66 -9.57
C ALA A 80 3.29 -7.19 -9.66
N THR A 81 3.85 -7.80 -8.62
CA THR A 81 4.04 -9.26 -8.52
C THR A 81 3.35 -9.77 -7.26
N TYR A 82 2.51 -10.78 -7.41
CA TYR A 82 1.83 -11.40 -6.27
C TYR A 82 2.77 -12.38 -5.60
N VAL A 83 2.90 -12.23 -4.28
CA VAL A 83 3.77 -13.09 -3.46
C VAL A 83 2.90 -13.86 -2.48
N GLU A 84 3.04 -15.19 -2.49
CA GLU A 84 2.34 -16.06 -1.56
C GLU A 84 3.06 -16.13 -0.21
N PHE A 85 2.29 -16.02 0.87
CA PHE A 85 2.80 -16.18 2.24
C PHE A 85 2.09 -17.35 2.92
N ALA A 86 2.88 -18.25 3.50
CA ALA A 86 2.38 -19.39 4.25
C ALA A 86 3.14 -19.51 5.58
N GLN A 87 2.42 -19.91 6.63
CA GLN A 87 2.97 -20.18 7.96
C GLN A 87 2.15 -21.31 8.58
N GLY A 88 2.84 -22.27 9.18
CA GLY A 88 2.22 -23.39 9.89
C GLY A 88 2.39 -23.27 11.40
N ILE A 89 1.57 -24.03 12.14
CA ILE A 89 1.76 -24.28 13.57
C ILE A 89 1.74 -25.78 13.83
N GLN A 90 2.47 -26.20 14.84
CA GLN A 90 2.48 -27.58 15.31
C GLN A 90 1.84 -27.66 16.69
N ILE A 91 1.01 -28.68 16.89
CA ILE A 91 0.35 -28.95 18.17
C ILE A 91 0.77 -30.35 18.58
N GLU A 92 1.35 -30.45 19.77
CA GLU A 92 1.77 -31.73 20.32
C GLU A 92 0.57 -32.52 20.81
N ARG A 93 0.60 -33.83 20.58
CA ARG A 93 -0.43 -34.77 21.04
C ARG A 93 -0.56 -34.78 22.57
N THR A 94 0.56 -34.66 23.28
CA THR A 94 0.64 -34.66 24.76
C THR A 94 -0.25 -33.58 25.38
N LEU A 95 -0.38 -32.41 24.75
CA LEU A 95 -1.23 -31.31 25.25
C LEU A 95 -2.71 -31.70 25.33
N ILE A 96 -3.15 -32.62 24.47
CA ILE A 96 -4.52 -33.13 24.48
C ILE A 96 -4.68 -34.24 25.50
N GLU A 97 -3.65 -35.07 25.67
CA GLU A 97 -3.61 -36.11 26.70
C GLU A 97 -3.67 -35.51 28.12
N TYR A 98 -3.13 -34.30 28.30
CA TYR A 98 -3.22 -33.51 29.54
C TYR A 98 -4.38 -32.49 29.59
N ASP A 99 -5.35 -32.59 28.67
CA ASP A 99 -6.54 -31.71 28.57
C ASP A 99 -6.24 -30.19 28.57
N GLN A 100 -5.11 -29.78 28.02
CA GLN A 100 -4.69 -28.37 27.95
C GLN A 100 -5.36 -27.62 26.79
N LYS A 101 -6.70 -27.66 26.73
CA LYS A 101 -7.51 -27.04 25.66
C LYS A 101 -7.22 -25.55 25.45
N ASN A 102 -6.98 -24.81 26.53
CA ASN A 102 -6.65 -23.38 26.45
C ASN A 102 -5.36 -23.11 25.65
N ILE A 103 -4.32 -23.93 25.84
CA ILE A 103 -3.03 -23.79 25.14
C ILE A 103 -3.16 -24.22 23.68
N ILE A 104 -3.96 -25.25 23.42
CA ILE A 104 -4.25 -25.74 22.07
C ILE A 104 -4.97 -24.68 21.25
N GLU A 105 -5.94 -23.96 21.84
CA GLU A 105 -6.71 -22.91 21.17
C GLU A 105 -5.93 -21.60 21.00
N GLU A 106 -4.98 -21.31 21.90
CA GLU A 106 -4.13 -20.13 21.79
C GLU A 106 -3.19 -20.17 20.58
N ARG A 107 -2.70 -21.35 20.18
CA ARG A 107 -1.76 -21.50 19.06
C ARG A 107 -2.37 -21.10 17.70
N PRO A 108 -3.55 -21.60 17.26
CA PRO A 108 -4.25 -21.12 16.08
C PRO A 108 -4.60 -19.63 16.17
N ARG A 109 -4.96 -19.14 17.36
CA ARG A 109 -5.24 -17.72 17.58
C ARG A 109 -4.00 -16.86 17.34
N ALA A 110 -2.84 -17.31 17.80
CA ALA A 110 -1.57 -16.62 17.58
C ALA A 110 -1.17 -16.63 16.09
N LEU A 111 -1.38 -17.75 15.38
CA LEU A 111 -1.14 -17.83 13.93
C LEU A 111 -2.03 -16.85 13.16
N ALA A 112 -3.33 -16.83 13.45
CA ALA A 112 -4.27 -15.91 12.82
C ALA A 112 -3.86 -14.45 13.01
N ARG A 113 -3.47 -14.08 14.24
CA ARG A 113 -2.95 -12.74 14.57
C ARG A 113 -1.64 -12.42 13.84
N SER A 114 -0.74 -13.39 13.70
CA SER A 114 0.51 -13.24 12.95
C SER A 114 0.25 -12.91 11.48
N MET A 115 -0.64 -13.68 10.84
CA MET A 115 -1.04 -13.45 9.45
C MET A 115 -1.74 -12.12 9.25
N PHE A 116 -2.64 -11.74 10.16
CA PHE A 116 -3.29 -10.43 10.11
C PHE A 116 -2.26 -9.28 10.22
N ARG A 117 -1.34 -9.34 11.19
CA ARG A 117 -0.28 -8.34 11.34
C ARG A 117 0.62 -8.27 10.11
N ARG A 118 0.93 -9.41 9.50
CA ARG A 118 1.71 -9.47 8.27
C ARG A 118 0.99 -8.75 7.13
N ARG A 119 -0.30 -9.05 6.93
CA ARG A 119 -1.13 -8.37 5.94
C ARG A 119 -1.12 -6.84 6.14
N GLN A 120 -1.30 -6.36 7.37
CA GLN A 120 -1.25 -4.93 7.68
C GLN A 120 0.14 -4.31 7.45
N ASN A 121 1.20 -5.00 7.88
CA ASN A 121 2.57 -4.52 7.74
C ASN A 121 3.00 -4.42 6.27
N ASP A 122 2.61 -5.41 5.47
CA ASP A 122 2.89 -5.47 4.04
C ASP A 122 2.01 -4.48 3.26
N GLY A 123 0.73 -4.35 3.63
CA GLY A 123 -0.18 -3.35 3.03
C GLY A 123 0.20 -1.90 3.33
N THR A 124 0.89 -1.63 4.45
CA THR A 124 1.40 -0.28 4.78
C THR A 124 2.86 -0.06 4.36
N ARG A 125 3.49 -1.07 3.76
CA ARG A 125 4.92 -1.08 3.43
C ARG A 125 5.32 0.07 2.52
N PHE A 126 4.49 0.40 1.53
CA PHE A 126 4.76 1.48 0.59
C PHE A 126 4.88 2.85 1.27
N LEU A 127 4.04 3.14 2.28
CA LEU A 127 4.12 4.37 3.07
C LEU A 127 5.33 4.36 4.00
N ARG A 128 5.59 3.22 4.66
CA ARG A 128 6.74 3.09 5.56
C ARG A 128 8.07 3.29 4.81
N ASN A 129 8.14 2.85 3.56
CA ASN A 129 9.30 2.99 2.70
C ASN A 129 9.16 4.16 1.72
N ALA A 130 8.27 5.13 1.95
CA ALA A 130 7.98 6.17 0.95
C ALA A 130 9.22 6.96 0.50
N PHE A 131 10.22 7.12 1.37
CA PHE A 131 11.47 7.83 1.09
C PHE A 131 12.62 6.92 0.62
N SER A 132 12.34 5.66 0.29
CA SER A 132 13.32 4.68 -0.19
C SER A 132 12.76 3.88 -1.35
N VAL A 133 13.63 3.38 -2.23
CA VAL A 133 13.20 2.53 -3.34
C VAL A 133 12.80 1.16 -2.79
N ASP A 134 11.53 0.82 -2.89
CA ASP A 134 10.98 -0.47 -2.46
C ASP A 134 10.50 -1.29 -3.65
N THR A 135 11.10 -2.46 -3.86
CA THR A 135 10.81 -3.33 -5.01
C THR A 135 10.18 -4.67 -4.63
N PHE A 136 9.72 -4.83 -3.39
CA PHE A 136 9.31 -6.13 -2.87
C PHE A 136 8.03 -6.68 -3.51
N PHE A 137 7.03 -5.82 -3.76
CA PHE A 137 5.76 -6.21 -4.40
C PHE A 137 5.59 -5.64 -5.81
N HIS A 138 6.45 -4.71 -6.21
CA HIS A 138 6.35 -4.05 -7.50
C HIS A 138 7.73 -3.63 -7.98
N ASN A 139 7.90 -3.45 -9.27
CA ASN A 139 9.08 -2.82 -9.84
C ASN A 139 8.63 -1.65 -10.73
N ARG A 140 9.17 -0.46 -10.46
CA ARG A 140 8.86 0.77 -11.19
C ARG A 140 10.05 1.15 -12.05
N SER A 141 9.84 1.34 -13.35
CA SER A 141 10.91 1.63 -14.30
C SER A 141 11.62 2.97 -14.06
N GLU A 142 10.98 3.91 -13.35
CA GLU A 142 11.65 5.16 -12.91
C GLU A 142 12.79 4.89 -11.91
N GLY A 143 12.62 3.88 -11.04
CA GLY A 143 13.64 3.50 -10.06
C GLY A 143 13.85 4.49 -8.91
N VAL A 144 12.91 5.41 -8.68
CA VAL A 144 12.96 6.45 -7.63
C VAL A 144 11.94 6.15 -6.52
N ALA A 145 12.20 6.62 -5.30
CA ALA A 145 11.29 6.50 -4.17
C ALA A 145 9.96 7.25 -4.41
N LEU A 146 8.90 6.91 -3.67
CA LEU A 146 7.59 7.57 -3.79
C LEU A 146 7.65 9.06 -3.45
N CYS A 147 8.41 9.41 -2.41
CA CYS A 147 8.69 10.78 -2.01
C CYS A 147 10.16 11.10 -2.31
N SER A 148 10.41 11.90 -3.35
CA SER A 148 11.75 12.23 -3.83
C SER A 148 11.85 13.64 -4.41
N ASN A 149 13.09 14.11 -4.49
CA ASN A 149 13.50 15.34 -5.17
C ASN A 149 14.33 15.04 -6.45
N SER A 150 14.07 13.89 -7.07
CA SER A 150 14.83 13.42 -8.24
C SER A 150 13.93 12.63 -9.18
N HIS A 151 12.65 13.02 -9.26
CA HIS A 151 11.75 12.44 -10.23
C HIS A 151 12.18 12.81 -11.66
N THR A 152 11.98 11.87 -12.58
CA THR A 152 12.41 11.97 -13.97
C THR A 152 11.21 11.98 -14.92
N THR A 153 11.46 12.21 -16.20
CA THR A 153 10.44 12.12 -17.26
C THR A 153 10.99 11.37 -18.46
N THR A 154 10.11 10.71 -19.22
CA THR A 154 10.44 10.00 -20.46
C THR A 154 10.35 10.90 -21.70
N THR A 155 9.82 12.12 -21.58
CA THR A 155 9.48 12.99 -22.71
C THR A 155 10.54 14.03 -23.06
N GLY A 156 11.64 14.07 -22.29
CA GLY A 156 12.69 15.08 -22.40
C GLY A 156 12.32 16.45 -21.82
N ALA A 157 11.15 16.59 -21.19
CA ALA A 157 10.76 17.81 -20.48
C ALA A 157 11.72 18.11 -19.32
N SER A 158 11.90 19.39 -19.01
CA SER A 158 12.76 19.80 -17.90
C SER A 158 12.15 19.41 -16.56
N THR A 159 12.89 18.67 -15.75
CA THR A 159 12.48 18.27 -14.40
C THR A 159 12.88 19.28 -13.33
N ALA A 160 13.42 20.44 -13.72
CA ALA A 160 13.94 21.45 -12.79
C ALA A 160 12.89 22.09 -11.88
N ALA A 161 11.59 21.98 -12.20
CA ALA A 161 10.50 22.49 -11.38
C ALA A 161 9.24 21.65 -11.58
N GLY A 162 8.50 21.37 -10.50
CA GLY A 162 7.18 20.72 -10.55
C GLY A 162 7.18 19.19 -10.59
N PHE A 163 8.35 18.54 -10.53
CA PHE A 163 8.47 17.07 -10.47
C PHE A 163 8.82 16.54 -9.08
N ASP A 164 9.40 17.38 -8.22
CA ASP A 164 9.84 17.00 -6.88
C ASP A 164 8.68 17.12 -5.88
N ASN A 165 8.43 16.03 -5.14
CA ASN A 165 7.35 15.94 -4.15
C ASN A 165 7.86 15.77 -2.70
N LEU A 166 9.16 15.99 -2.48
CA LEU A 166 9.81 15.91 -1.17
C LEU A 166 10.06 17.30 -0.58
N ALA A 167 9.59 17.52 0.64
CA ALA A 167 9.98 18.63 1.50
C ALA A 167 10.60 18.11 2.80
N THR A 168 11.65 18.76 3.30
CA THR A 168 12.46 18.28 4.46
C THR A 168 12.33 19.15 5.71
N GLY A 169 11.41 20.13 5.71
CA GLY A 169 11.18 21.01 6.87
C GLY A 169 10.47 20.30 8.02
N ALA A 170 10.68 20.78 9.25
CA ALA A 170 9.92 20.29 10.41
C ALA A 170 8.43 20.67 10.32
N PHE A 171 7.54 19.75 10.67
CA PHE A 171 6.10 19.96 10.55
C PHE A 171 5.64 21.19 11.35
N SER A 172 4.95 22.11 10.69
CA SER A 172 4.41 23.37 11.23
C SER A 172 3.39 23.96 10.26
N THR A 173 2.57 24.91 10.70
CA THR A 173 1.60 25.62 9.84
C THR A 173 2.26 26.25 8.62
N THR A 174 3.43 26.87 8.81
CA THR A 174 4.20 27.49 7.71
C THR A 174 4.67 26.44 6.70
N GLN A 175 5.17 25.30 7.17
CA GLN A 175 5.60 24.22 6.27
C GLN A 175 4.42 23.57 5.55
N LEU A 176 3.28 23.39 6.22
CA LEU A 176 2.07 22.87 5.58
C LEU A 176 1.60 23.78 4.44
N SER A 177 1.54 25.10 4.68
CA SER A 177 1.21 26.08 3.65
C SER A 177 2.22 26.07 2.49
N THR A 178 3.52 25.94 2.80
CA THR A 178 4.58 25.85 1.78
C THR A 178 4.41 24.61 0.90
N VAL A 179 4.13 23.45 1.50
CA VAL A 179 3.90 22.19 0.76
C VAL A 179 2.63 22.26 -0.09
N GLN A 180 1.56 22.91 0.40
CA GLN A 180 0.34 23.11 -0.39
C GLN A 180 0.60 23.97 -1.64
N ILE A 181 1.39 25.04 -1.50
CA ILE A 181 1.80 25.87 -2.64
C ILE A 181 2.66 25.05 -3.62
N GLN A 182 3.62 24.28 -3.12
CA GLN A 182 4.45 23.41 -3.96
C GLN A 182 3.62 22.37 -4.72
N ALA A 183 2.61 21.79 -4.08
CA ALA A 183 1.72 20.81 -4.72
C ALA A 183 0.87 21.41 -5.84
N ALA A 184 0.50 22.69 -5.74
CA ALA A 184 -0.20 23.40 -6.82
C ALA A 184 0.67 23.61 -8.07
N ASP A 185 2.00 23.55 -7.92
CA ASP A 185 2.97 23.68 -9.01
C ASP A 185 3.41 22.32 -9.60
N PHE A 186 2.77 21.21 -9.20
CA PHE A 186 3.07 19.91 -9.78
C PHE A 186 2.76 19.87 -11.27
N ARG A 187 3.60 19.12 -11.99
CA ARG A 187 3.55 18.99 -13.44
C ARG A 187 3.43 17.54 -13.87
N ASP A 188 2.86 17.34 -15.05
CA ASP A 188 2.77 16.06 -15.72
C ASP A 188 4.07 15.69 -16.45
N LEU A 189 4.07 14.54 -17.12
CA LEU A 189 5.19 14.04 -17.92
C LEU A 189 5.64 15.02 -19.02
N GLN A 190 4.77 15.88 -19.55
CA GLN A 190 5.08 16.90 -20.56
C GLN A 190 5.36 18.29 -19.96
N ALA A 191 5.49 18.39 -18.64
CA ALA A 191 5.68 19.63 -17.88
C ALA A 191 4.46 20.59 -17.87
N GLU A 192 3.27 20.09 -18.17
CA GLU A 192 2.01 20.82 -18.01
C GLU A 192 1.51 20.73 -16.57
N PRO A 193 0.88 21.78 -16.01
CA PRO A 193 0.39 21.76 -14.64
C PRO A 193 -0.73 20.73 -14.46
N ILE A 194 -0.72 20.03 -13.32
CA ILE A 194 -1.76 19.08 -12.93
C ILE A 194 -2.61 19.63 -11.78
N GLU A 195 -3.89 19.29 -11.78
CA GLU A 195 -4.78 19.63 -10.68
C GLU A 195 -4.58 18.64 -9.53
N VAL A 196 -4.03 19.13 -8.43
CA VAL A 196 -3.74 18.33 -7.23
C VAL A 196 -4.36 19.01 -6.02
N VAL A 197 -5.19 18.26 -5.29
CA VAL A 197 -5.78 18.69 -4.03
C VAL A 197 -5.36 17.70 -2.96
N LEU A 198 -4.63 18.18 -1.95
CA LEU A 198 -4.22 17.39 -0.80
C LEU A 198 -5.35 17.40 0.24
N ASP A 199 -5.89 16.23 0.59
CA ASP A 199 -7.04 16.09 1.51
C ASP A 199 -6.72 15.35 2.81
N THR A 200 -5.61 14.63 2.87
CA THR A 200 -5.29 13.68 3.95
C THR A 200 -3.87 13.88 4.46
N ILE A 201 -3.71 13.87 5.79
CA ILE A 201 -2.39 13.87 6.45
C ILE A 201 -2.20 12.53 7.15
N ILE A 202 -1.08 11.87 6.85
CA ILE A 202 -0.63 10.66 7.54
C ILE A 202 0.63 11.04 8.32
N ALA A 203 0.55 10.96 9.65
CA ALA A 203 1.63 11.36 10.55
C ALA A 203 1.90 10.28 11.61
N PRO A 204 3.13 10.20 12.14
CA PRO A 204 3.43 9.37 13.28
C PRO A 204 2.75 9.92 14.55
N ILE A 205 2.53 9.03 15.53
CA ILE A 205 1.71 9.32 16.72
C ILE A 205 2.27 10.44 17.60
N ASP A 206 3.59 10.63 17.59
CA ASP A 206 4.29 11.69 18.31
C ASP A 206 3.99 13.09 17.77
N LEU A 207 3.55 13.22 16.51
CA LEU A 207 3.13 14.49 15.91
C LEU A 207 1.61 14.73 15.99
N TYR A 208 0.85 13.86 16.65
CA TYR A 208 -0.61 13.91 16.66
C TYR A 208 -1.15 15.26 17.16
N GLU A 209 -0.65 15.76 18.30
CA GLU A 209 -1.10 17.03 18.88
C GLU A 209 -0.78 18.21 17.96
N THR A 210 0.42 18.24 17.38
CA THR A 210 0.85 19.29 16.45
C THR A 210 0.02 19.30 15.18
N VAL A 211 -0.29 18.12 14.63
CA VAL A 211 -1.16 18.00 13.45
C VAL A 211 -2.56 18.49 13.76
N TRP A 212 -3.12 18.10 14.91
CA TRP A 212 -4.46 18.53 15.32
C TRP A 212 -4.56 20.05 15.42
N GLU A 213 -3.61 20.69 16.11
CA GLU A 213 -3.57 22.16 16.26
C GLU A 213 -3.36 22.88 14.92
N THR A 214 -2.59 22.30 14.00
CA THR A 214 -2.28 22.94 12.71
C THR A 214 -3.48 22.91 11.75
N VAL A 215 -4.35 21.91 11.86
CA VAL A 215 -5.47 21.68 10.93
C VAL A 215 -6.81 22.22 11.48
N SER A 216 -6.95 22.33 12.81
CA SER A 216 -8.17 22.83 13.47
C SER A 216 -8.39 24.34 13.28
#